data_AF-Q8LKY8-F1
#
_entry.id   AF-Q8LKY8-F1
#
_cell.length_a   1.000
_cell.length_b   1.000
_cell.length_c   1.000
_cell.angle_alpha   90.00
_cell.angle_beta   90.00
_cell.angle_gamma   90.00
#
_symmetry.space_group_name_H-M   'P 1'
#
loop_
_entity.id
_entity.type
_entity.pdbx_description
1 polymer ?
#
loop_
_entity_poly.entity_id
_entity_poly.type
_entity_poly.pdbx_seq_one_letter_code
_entity_poly.pdbx_strand_id
1 'polypeptide(L)'
;PPWLCMKKKYRQMSMLIQGPKQPGTDINLYLGLLKEELAMLWESGANTYDVVAQDYFTMRVALVTMVQDYPGCGYFSGQVIQGFYACVRC
;
A
#
# COMPACT_ATOMS: atom_id res chain seq x y z
N PRO A 1 12.24 1.69 -17.59
CA PRO A 1 12.64 0.27 -17.44
C PRO A 1 12.51 -0.23 -15.99
N PRO A 2 12.07 -1.48 -15.74
CA PRO A 2 11.71 -1.95 -14.39
C PRO A 2 12.83 -1.85 -13.35
N TRP A 3 14.09 -2.02 -13.76
CA TRP A 3 15.24 -1.96 -12.85
C TRP A 3 15.47 -0.57 -12.25
N LEU A 4 15.03 0.50 -12.93
CA LEU A 4 15.12 1.86 -12.40
C LEU A 4 14.16 2.04 -11.23
N CYS A 5 12.92 1.55 -11.33
CA CYS A 5 11.90 1.62 -10.27
C CYS A 5 12.32 0.87 -8.99
N MET A 6 13.18 -0.15 -9.11
CA MET A 6 13.65 -0.95 -7.97
C MET A 6 14.81 -0.30 -7.19
N LYS A 7 15.40 0.82 -7.68
CA LYS A 7 16.43 1.54 -6.94
C LYS A 7 15.85 2.11 -5.64
N LYS A 8 16.62 2.05 -4.55
CA LYS A 8 16.18 2.49 -3.21
C LYS A 8 15.60 3.92 -3.21
N LYS A 9 16.17 4.83 -4.01
CA LYS A 9 15.69 6.22 -4.15
C LYS A 9 14.29 6.37 -4.75
N TYR A 10 13.77 5.34 -5.41
CA TYR A 10 12.42 5.32 -6.00
C TYR A 10 11.48 4.34 -5.29
N ARG A 11 11.94 3.71 -4.19
CA ARG A 11 11.09 2.89 -3.31
C ARG A 11 10.70 3.73 -2.11
N GLN A 12 9.43 4.10 -2.05
CA GLN A 12 8.82 4.71 -0.87
C GLN A 12 8.10 3.63 -0.07
N MET A 13 8.42 3.52 1.22
CA MET A 13 7.69 2.66 2.15
C MET A 13 6.64 3.51 2.86
N SER A 14 5.37 3.20 2.63
CA SER A 14 4.26 3.69 3.45
C SER A 14 3.99 2.66 4.56
N MET A 15 4.02 3.12 5.81
CA MET A 15 3.67 2.31 6.97
C MET A 15 2.29 2.74 7.45
N LEU A 16 1.33 1.81 7.45
CA LEU A 16 0.02 2.05 8.05
C LEU A 16 0.14 1.82 9.56
N ILE A 17 0.18 2.91 10.33
CA ILE A 17 0.20 2.84 11.79
C ILE A 17 -1.25 2.76 12.26
N GLN A 18 -1.63 1.61 12.82
CA GLN A 18 -2.92 1.46 13.47
C GLN A 18 -2.95 2.35 14.72
N GLY A 19 -4.05 3.07 14.92
CA GLY A 19 -4.27 3.83 16.15
C GLY A 19 -4.34 2.91 17.38
N PRO A 20 -4.52 3.46 18.60
CA PRO A 20 -4.56 2.69 19.84
C PRO A 20 -5.66 1.62 19.89
N LYS A 21 -6.65 1.69 19.00
CA LYS A 21 -7.61 0.63 18.73
C LYS A 21 -7.30 0.00 17.38
N GLN A 22 -7.25 -1.33 17.35
CA GLN A 22 -7.10 -2.06 16.10
C GLN A 22 -8.31 -1.71 15.21
N PRO A 23 -8.10 -1.21 13.97
CA PRO A 23 -9.21 -0.86 13.08
C PRO A 23 -10.05 -2.08 12.68
N GLY A 24 -9.55 -3.30 12.92
CA GLY A 24 -10.28 -4.52 12.61
C GLY A 24 -10.72 -4.53 11.15
N THR A 25 -12.03 -4.64 10.94
CA THR A 25 -12.70 -4.60 9.63
C THR A 25 -12.51 -3.29 8.87
N ASP A 26 -12.26 -2.16 9.55
CA ASP A 26 -12.14 -0.83 8.91
C ASP A 26 -10.89 -0.71 8.03
N ILE A 27 -9.92 -1.63 8.15
CA ILE A 27 -8.77 -1.70 7.25
C ILE A 27 -9.20 -1.88 5.78
N ASN A 28 -10.32 -2.57 5.55
CA ASN A 28 -10.86 -2.78 4.21
C ASN A 28 -11.31 -1.48 3.55
N LEU A 29 -11.82 -0.52 4.33
CA LEU A 29 -12.18 0.81 3.83
C LEU A 29 -10.94 1.57 3.37
N TYR A 30 -9.86 1.53 4.16
CA TYR A 30 -8.59 2.14 3.78
C TYR A 30 -8.02 1.52 2.50
N LEU A 31 -8.09 0.19 2.35
CA LEU A 31 -7.62 -0.49 1.15
C LEU A 31 -8.44 -0.15 -0.09
N GLY A 32 -9.74 0.06 0.06
CA GLY A 32 -10.60 0.58 -1.00
C GLY A 32 -10.13 1.95 -1.48
N LEU A 33 -9.94 2.88 -0.54
CA LEU A 33 -9.42 4.23 -0.84
C LEU A 33 -8.03 4.17 -1.49
N LEU A 34 -7.13 3.36 -0.94
CA LEU A 34 -5.78 3.19 -1.48
C LEU A 34 -5.81 2.64 -2.91
N LYS A 35 -6.70 1.69 -3.20
CA LYS A 35 -6.89 1.16 -4.55
C LYS A 35 -7.36 2.24 -5.52
N GLU A 36 -8.32 3.06 -5.13
CA GLU A 36 -8.84 4.16 -5.94
C GLU A 36 -7.75 5.21 -6.23
N GLU A 37 -6.99 5.61 -5.20
CA GLU A 37 -5.87 6.54 -5.35
C GLU A 37 -4.78 6.00 -6.28
N LEU A 38 -4.40 4.73 -6.12
CA LEU A 38 -3.41 4.10 -6.98
C LEU A 38 -3.90 3.97 -8.43
N ALA A 39 -5.19 3.68 -8.63
CA ALA A 39 -5.78 3.64 -9.98
C ALA A 39 -5.72 5.02 -10.64
N MET A 40 -6.11 6.08 -9.92
CA MET A 40 -5.99 7.46 -10.41
C MET A 40 -4.53 7.80 -10.75
N LEU A 41 -3.59 7.54 -9.85
CA LEU A 41 -2.17 7.81 -10.07
C LEU A 41 -1.56 6.98 -11.21
N TRP A 42 -2.13 5.81 -11.52
CA TRP A 42 -1.68 5.01 -12.65
C TRP A 42 -2.23 5.50 -13.98
N GLU A 43 -3.52 5.84 -14.04
CA GLU A 43 -4.23 6.23 -15.25
C GLU A 43 -3.90 7.66 -15.68
N SER A 44 -4.18 8.64 -14.81
CA SER A 44 -3.95 10.06 -15.09
C SER A 44 -2.55 10.52 -14.68
N GLY A 45 -1.99 9.94 -13.62
CA GLY A 45 -0.74 10.40 -13.03
C GLY A 45 -0.88 11.73 -12.30
N ALA A 46 0.17 12.13 -11.59
CA ALA A 46 0.22 13.38 -10.86
C ALA A 46 1.31 14.29 -11.43
N ASN A 47 0.96 15.56 -11.68
CA ASN A 47 1.94 16.56 -12.09
C ASN A 47 2.87 16.86 -10.90
N THR A 48 4.14 16.48 -11.01
CA THR A 48 5.10 16.53 -9.91
C THR A 48 6.33 17.33 -10.35
N TYR A 49 6.80 18.24 -9.50
CA TYR A 49 7.99 19.03 -9.78
C TYR A 49 9.25 18.26 -9.39
N ASP A 50 10.17 18.06 -10.34
CA ASP A 50 11.50 17.51 -10.08
C ASP A 50 12.49 18.65 -9.79
N VAL A 51 12.93 18.76 -8.53
CA VAL A 51 13.89 19.78 -8.10
C VAL A 51 15.25 19.65 -8.80
N VAL A 52 15.63 18.43 -9.21
CA VAL A 52 16.92 18.18 -9.89
C VAL A 52 16.87 18.62 -11.35
N ALA A 53 15.77 18.31 -12.04
CA ALA A 53 15.57 18.73 -13.43
C ALA A 53 15.04 20.17 -13.56
N GLN A 54 14.59 20.76 -12.45
CA GLN A 54 13.89 22.05 -12.37
C GLN A 54 12.65 22.14 -13.27
N ASP A 55 11.99 21.00 -13.53
CA ASP A 55 10.88 20.89 -14.46
C ASP A 55 9.77 19.98 -13.91
N TYR A 56 8.59 20.06 -14.51
CA TYR A 56 7.44 19.23 -14.18
C TYR A 56 7.43 17.94 -14.99
N PHE A 57 7.07 16.84 -14.34
CA PHE A 57 6.85 15.56 -15.01
C PHE A 57 5.59 14.88 -14.48
N THR A 58 4.98 14.03 -15.32
CA THR A 58 3.86 13.19 -14.91
C THR A 58 4.38 11.98 -14.14
N MET A 59 4.20 11.99 -12.82
CA MET A 59 4.51 10.86 -11.96
C MET A 59 3.38 9.82 -12.02
N ARG A 60 3.74 8.55 -12.19
CA ARG A 60 2.82 7.42 -12.04
C ARG A 60 3.30 6.51 -10.92
N VAL A 61 2.37 5.97 -10.15
CA VAL A 61 2.66 5.11 -8.99
C VAL A 61 2.05 3.74 -9.21
N ALA A 62 2.77 2.69 -8.81
CA ALA A 62 2.28 1.32 -8.80
C ALA A 62 2.69 0.63 -7.50
N LEU A 63 1.76 -0.13 -6.92
CA LEU A 63 2.04 -1.00 -5.78
C LEU A 63 2.52 -2.36 -6.29
N VAL A 64 3.78 -2.70 -6.04
CA VAL A 64 4.40 -3.96 -6.51
C VAL A 64 4.29 -5.06 -5.46
N THR A 65 4.48 -4.71 -4.19
CA THR A 65 4.42 -5.65 -3.07
C THR A 65 4.00 -4.92 -1.81
N MET A 66 3.32 -5.64 -0.92
CA MET A 66 2.91 -5.14 0.39
C MET A 66 3.44 -6.13 1.43
N VAL A 67 4.18 -5.63 2.41
CA VAL A 67 4.65 -6.44 3.54
C VAL A 67 3.66 -6.24 4.67
N GLN A 68 3.06 -7.33 5.12
CA GLN A 68 2.10 -7.35 6.23
C GLN A 68 2.72 -8.04 7.42
N ASP A 69 2.36 -7.55 8.61
CA ASP A 69 2.57 -8.32 9.84
C ASP A 69 1.55 -9.45 9.93
N TYR A 70 1.72 -10.31 10.93
CA TYR A 70 0.89 -11.49 11.10
C TYR A 70 -0.61 -11.17 11.25
N PRO A 71 -1.02 -10.21 12.11
CA PRO A 71 -2.42 -9.78 12.17
C PRO A 71 -2.91 -9.18 10.85
N GLY A 72 -2.10 -8.37 10.17
CA GLY A 72 -2.43 -7.83 8.86
C GLY A 72 -2.81 -8.95 7.90
N CYS A 73 -1.96 -9.97 7.75
CA CYS A 73 -2.17 -11.09 6.84
C CYS A 73 -3.56 -11.72 6.96
N GLY A 74 -4.03 -11.97 8.19
CA GLY A 74 -5.36 -12.53 8.43
C GLY A 74 -6.52 -11.67 7.94
N TYR A 75 -6.42 -10.35 8.13
CA TYR A 75 -7.41 -9.40 7.61
C TYR A 75 -7.43 -9.40 6.07
N PHE A 76 -6.27 -9.53 5.42
CA PHE A 76 -6.19 -9.57 3.95
C PHE A 76 -6.63 -10.91 3.35
N SER A 77 -6.32 -12.02 4.00
CA SER A 77 -6.65 -13.36 3.50
C SER A 77 -8.06 -13.82 3.87
N GLY A 78 -8.80 -13.01 4.64
CA GLY A 78 -10.09 -13.40 5.20
C GLY A 78 -10.00 -14.59 6.17
N GLN A 79 -8.80 -14.83 6.72
CA GLN A 79 -8.59 -15.91 7.69
C GLN A 79 -9.07 -15.49 9.07
N VAL A 80 -9.59 -16.45 9.81
CA VAL A 80 -9.90 -16.26 11.23
C VAL A 80 -8.57 -16.21 11.98
N ILE A 81 -8.15 -15.00 12.39
CA ILE A 81 -6.91 -14.76 13.14
C ILE A 81 -7.14 -14.40 14.60
N GLN A 82 -8.40 -14.31 15.04
CA GLN A 82 -8.78 -14.00 16.41
C GLN A 82 -9.92 -14.91 16.89
N GLY A 83 -9.96 -15.19 18.18
CA GLY A 83 -10.97 -16.06 18.82
C GLY A 83 -10.57 -17.54 18.89
N PHE A 84 -11.48 -18.37 19.40
CA PHE A 84 -11.22 -19.78 19.71
C PHE A 84 -10.84 -20.64 18.50
N TYR A 85 -11.22 -20.22 17.28
CA TYR A 85 -10.96 -20.93 16.03
C TYR A 85 -9.88 -20.23 15.16
N ALA A 86 -9.01 -19.41 15.76
CA ALA A 86 -7.94 -18.77 15.02
C ALA A 86 -7.00 -19.82 14.38
N CYS A 87 -6.79 -19.74 13.06
CA CYS A 87 -5.98 -20.70 12.31
C CYS A 87 -5.13 -19.99 11.24
N VAL A 88 -3.82 -20.22 11.34
CA VAL A 88 -2.78 -19.54 10.53
C VAL A 88 -2.54 -20.22 9.19
N ARG A 89 -2.81 -21.52 9.16
CA ARG A 89 -2.43 -22.42 8.07
C ARG A 89 -3.53 -23.47 7.94
N CYS A 90 -4.68 -22.98 7.52
CA CYS A 90 -5.72 -23.75 6.87
C CYS A 90 -5.66 -23.34 5.38
#